data_AF-A0A4U7EF79-F1
#
_entry.id   AF-A0A4U7EF79-F1
#
_cell.length_a   1.000
_cell.length_b   1.000
_cell.length_c   1.000
_cell.angle_alpha   90.00
_cell.angle_beta   90.00
_cell.angle_gamma   90.00
#
_symmetry.space_group_name_H-M   'P 1'
#
loop_
_entity.id
_entity.type
_entity.pdbx_description
1 polymer ?
#
loop_
_entity_poly.entity_id
_entity_poly.type
_entity_poly.pdbx_seq_one_letter_code
_entity_poly.pdbx_strand_id
1 'polypeptide(L)'
;MFVPDSLRTAVAVAVYWAAIALGGSVLLSDPTSPLVAVPVLGGGAVVAHAARADRLVELGYAVGTMWIAVLALSIGTGVVDIVAPPDGEIAPLADYPGVAAIGTFGLVAVLVAAYAAFLRRSAERGTAE
;
A
#
# COMPACT_ATOMS: atom_id res chain seq x y z
N MET A 1 -0.89 28.80 15.57
CA MET A 1 -0.79 29.07 14.12
C MET A 1 -1.80 28.16 13.44
N PHE A 2 -2.82 28.70 12.79
CA PHE A 2 -3.79 27.87 12.06
C PHE A 2 -3.19 27.49 10.71
N VAL A 3 -2.98 26.20 10.48
CA VAL A 3 -2.51 25.68 9.19
C VAL A 3 -3.69 25.72 8.22
N PRO A 4 -3.54 26.35 7.02
CA PRO A 4 -4.59 26.35 6.01
C PRO A 4 -5.01 24.94 5.64
N ASP A 5 -6.31 24.70 5.46
CA ASP A 5 -6.82 23.37 5.11
C ASP A 5 -6.25 22.86 3.78
N SER A 6 -5.99 23.75 2.82
CA SER A 6 -5.31 23.41 1.56
C SER A 6 -3.90 22.85 1.79
N LEU A 7 -3.13 23.43 2.71
CA LEU A 7 -1.80 22.95 3.06
C LEU A 7 -1.88 21.60 3.76
N ARG A 8 -2.86 21.43 4.67
CA ARG A 8 -3.09 20.15 5.35
C ARG A 8 -3.43 19.03 4.37
N THR A 9 -4.32 19.30 3.42
CA THR A 9 -4.70 18.36 2.36
C THR A 9 -3.51 18.03 1.45
N ALA A 10 -2.74 19.02 1.03
CA ALA A 10 -1.55 18.80 0.20
C ALA A 10 -0.51 17.91 0.91
N VAL A 11 -0.27 18.16 2.20
CA VAL A 11 0.61 17.32 3.02
C VAL A 11 0.07 15.91 3.16
N ALA A 12 -1.23 15.74 3.45
CA ALA A 12 -1.84 14.41 3.55
C ALA A 12 -1.73 13.62 2.23
N VAL A 13 -1.97 14.29 1.10
CA VAL A 13 -1.80 13.71 -0.24
C VAL A 13 -0.36 13.26 -0.46
N ALA A 14 0.63 14.10 -0.16
CA ALA A 14 2.04 13.76 -0.31
C ALA A 14 2.43 12.56 0.58
N VAL A 15 1.98 12.56 1.85
CA VAL A 15 2.25 11.48 2.81
C VAL A 15 1.62 10.17 2.38
N TYR A 16 0.34 10.17 1.98
CA TYR A 16 -0.32 8.95 1.53
C TYR A 16 0.27 8.42 0.24
N TRP A 17 0.60 9.30 -0.71
CA TRP A 17 1.26 8.89 -1.94
C TRP A 17 2.62 8.24 -1.66
N ALA A 18 3.46 8.86 -0.82
CA ALA A 18 4.74 8.29 -0.42
C ALA A 18 4.56 6.96 0.32
N ALA A 19 3.61 6.87 1.26
CA ALA A 19 3.34 5.65 2.00
C ALA A 19 2.89 4.49 1.10
N ILE A 20 2.10 4.78 0.06
CA ILE A 20 1.69 3.79 -0.94
C ILE A 20 2.85 3.38 -1.82
N ALA A 21 3.62 4.35 -2.34
CA ALA A 21 4.77 4.09 -3.19
C ALA A 21 5.81 3.21 -2.47
N LEU A 22 6.12 3.53 -1.20
CA LEU A 22 7.04 2.77 -0.36
C LEU A 22 6.49 1.39 0.00
N GLY A 23 5.26 1.33 0.50
CA GLY A 23 4.65 0.06 0.91
C GLY A 23 4.48 -0.90 -0.27
N GLY A 24 4.02 -0.42 -1.42
CA GLY A 24 3.87 -1.24 -2.61
C GLY A 24 5.19 -1.65 -3.28
N SER A 25 6.28 -0.92 -3.03
CA SER A 25 7.62 -1.25 -3.57
C SER A 25 8.50 -2.02 -2.59
N VAL A 26 8.03 -2.32 -1.37
CA VAL A 26 8.84 -2.92 -0.30
C VAL A 26 9.45 -4.28 -0.66
N LEU A 27 8.87 -4.97 -1.64
CA LEU A 27 9.31 -6.29 -2.12
C LEU A 27 10.25 -6.21 -3.33
N LEU A 28 10.53 -5.01 -3.84
CA LEU A 28 11.43 -4.81 -4.97
C LEU A 28 12.86 -4.61 -4.46
N SER A 29 13.76 -5.54 -4.78
CA SER A 29 15.20 -5.41 -4.46
C SER A 29 15.89 -4.32 -5.27
N ASP A 30 15.49 -4.14 -6.53
CA ASP A 30 16.05 -3.12 -7.43
C ASP A 30 15.12 -1.91 -7.52
N PRO A 31 15.52 -0.74 -6.97
CA PRO A 31 14.70 0.48 -7.01
C PRO A 31 14.62 1.11 -8.41
N THR A 32 15.43 0.66 -9.38
CA THR A 32 15.35 1.09 -10.78
C THR A 32 14.42 0.22 -11.61
N SER A 33 13.86 -0.83 -11.01
CA SER A 33 12.91 -1.72 -11.68
C SER A 33 11.70 -0.93 -12.18
N PRO A 34 11.27 -1.15 -13.43
CA PRO A 34 10.07 -0.50 -13.97
C PRO A 34 8.80 -0.87 -13.18
N LEU A 35 8.82 -1.94 -12.40
CA LEU A 35 7.71 -2.34 -11.53
C LEU A 35 7.39 -1.29 -10.46
N VAL A 36 8.35 -0.44 -10.07
CA VAL A 36 8.12 0.70 -9.15
C VAL A 36 7.05 1.65 -9.70
N ALA A 37 6.89 1.73 -11.03
CA ALA A 37 5.86 2.56 -11.64
C ALA A 37 4.44 2.16 -11.20
N VAL A 38 4.20 0.89 -10.87
CA VAL A 38 2.87 0.40 -10.48
C VAL A 38 2.38 1.05 -9.17
N PRO A 39 3.10 0.94 -8.03
CA PRO A 39 2.68 1.60 -6.80
C PRO A 39 2.82 3.13 -6.87
N VAL A 40 3.77 3.67 -7.64
CA VAL A 40 3.93 5.13 -7.79
C VAL A 40 2.79 5.76 -8.57
N LEU A 41 2.50 5.27 -9.78
CA LEU A 41 1.47 5.83 -10.65
C LEU A 41 0.08 5.37 -10.21
N GLY A 42 -0.09 4.09 -9.87
CA GLY A 42 -1.33 3.54 -9.36
C GLY A 42 -1.72 4.16 -8.02
N GLY A 43 -0.77 4.25 -7.08
CA GLY A 43 -0.97 4.95 -5.82
C GLY A 43 -1.28 6.43 -6.02
N GLY A 44 -0.59 7.10 -6.95
CA GLY A 44 -0.88 8.48 -7.33
C GLY A 44 -2.31 8.67 -7.84
N ALA A 45 -2.79 7.76 -8.69
CA ALA A 45 -4.17 7.79 -9.19
C ALA A 45 -5.20 7.60 -8.08
N VAL A 46 -4.97 6.66 -7.16
CA VAL A 46 -5.85 6.42 -6.00
C VAL A 46 -5.88 7.64 -5.08
N VAL A 47 -4.72 8.23 -4.76
CA VAL A 47 -4.63 9.43 -3.92
C VAL A 47 -5.30 10.63 -4.59
N ALA A 48 -5.05 10.84 -5.89
CA ALA A 48 -5.68 11.92 -6.64
C ALA A 48 -7.21 11.77 -6.67
N HIS A 49 -7.71 10.55 -6.84
CA HIS A 49 -9.13 10.28 -6.75
C HIS A 49 -9.69 10.57 -5.36
N ALA A 50 -9.05 10.07 -4.30
CA ALA A 50 -9.48 10.30 -2.92
C ALA A 50 -9.47 11.79 -2.54
N ALA A 51 -8.44 12.53 -2.97
CA ALA A 51 -8.35 13.96 -2.73
C ALA A 51 -9.45 14.75 -3.45
N ARG A 52 -9.80 14.37 -4.69
CA ARG A 52 -10.88 15.01 -5.46
C ARG A 52 -12.28 14.67 -4.95
N ALA A 53 -12.42 13.52 -4.30
CA ALA A 53 -13.70 13.03 -3.79
C ALA A 53 -13.91 13.33 -2.29
N ASP A 54 -12.98 14.05 -1.65
CA ASP A 54 -12.95 14.29 -0.20
C ASP A 54 -12.99 12.98 0.63
N ARG A 55 -12.28 11.94 0.16
CA ARG A 55 -12.21 10.57 0.74
C ARG A 55 -10.85 10.21 1.33
N LEU A 56 -10.13 11.20 1.85
CA LEU A 56 -8.79 10.99 2.42
C LEU A 56 -8.83 10.17 3.72
N VAL A 57 -9.96 10.11 4.42
CA VAL A 57 -10.13 9.29 5.62
C VAL A 57 -10.24 7.81 5.24
N GLU A 58 -11.10 7.48 4.27
CA GLU A 58 -11.23 6.12 3.73
C GLU A 58 -9.93 5.63 3.11
N LEU A 59 -9.21 6.52 2.42
CA LEU A 59 -7.86 6.22 1.94
C LEU A 59 -6.90 5.91 3.09
N GLY A 60 -6.93 6.67 4.18
CA GLY A 60 -6.10 6.41 5.36
C GLY A 60 -6.31 5.00 5.93
N TYR A 61 -7.57 4.55 6.02
CA TYR A 61 -7.88 3.17 6.44
C TYR A 61 -7.36 2.12 5.45
N ALA A 62 -7.45 2.38 4.14
CA ALA A 62 -6.93 1.50 3.12
C ALA A 62 -5.39 1.39 3.17
N VAL A 63 -4.70 2.53 3.32
CA VAL A 63 -3.23 2.57 3.50
C VAL A 63 -2.83 1.82 4.77
N GLY A 64 -3.54 2.03 5.89
CA GLY A 64 -3.31 1.27 7.12
C GLY A 64 -3.48 -0.23 6.92
N THR A 65 -4.52 -0.65 6.19
CA THR A 65 -4.77 -2.07 5.87
C THR A 65 -3.65 -2.66 5.00
N MET A 66 -3.16 -1.91 4.02
CA MET A 66 -2.02 -2.32 3.20
C MET A 66 -0.76 -2.51 4.05
N TRP A 67 -0.47 -1.59 4.98
CA TRP A 67 0.68 -1.73 5.88
C TRP A 67 0.54 -2.89 6.88
N ILE A 68 -0.67 -3.21 7.32
CA ILE A 68 -0.93 -4.45 8.08
C ILE A 68 -0.60 -5.68 7.23
N ALA A 69 -0.95 -5.68 5.94
CA ALA A 69 -0.57 -6.77 5.04
C ALA A 69 0.96 -6.86 4.85
N VAL A 70 1.65 -5.72 4.73
CA VAL A 70 3.12 -5.68 4.72
C VAL A 70 3.69 -6.28 6.00
N LEU A 71 3.20 -5.89 7.17
CA LEU A 71 3.63 -6.46 8.46
C LEU A 71 3.36 -7.96 8.54
N ALA A 72 2.19 -8.42 8.10
CA ALA A 72 1.85 -9.83 8.07
C ALA A 72 2.77 -10.62 7.15
N LEU A 73 3.12 -10.07 5.98
CA LEU A 73 4.12 -10.65 5.09
C LEU A 73 5.50 -10.70 5.74
N SER A 74 5.96 -9.61 6.36
CA SER A 74 7.26 -9.56 7.04
C SER A 74 7.37 -10.59 8.16
N ILE A 75 6.31 -10.76 8.96
CA ILE A 75 6.27 -11.78 10.01
C ILE A 75 6.21 -13.17 9.38
N GLY A 76 5.38 -13.36 8.35
CA GLY A 76 5.21 -14.64 7.66
C GLY A 76 6.51 -15.14 7.02
N THR A 77 7.23 -14.29 6.31
CA THR A 77 8.53 -14.64 5.70
C THR A 77 9.55 -14.98 6.78
N GLY A 78 9.66 -14.16 7.84
CA GLY A 78 10.59 -14.43 8.93
C GLY A 78 10.30 -15.73 9.70
N VAL A 79 9.03 -16.11 9.85
CA VAL A 79 8.64 -17.41 10.45
C VAL A 79 9.00 -18.57 9.54
N VAL A 80 8.76 -18.45 8.23
CA VAL A 80 9.13 -19.48 7.24
C VAL A 80 10.63 -19.73 7.27
N ASP A 81 11.45 -18.68 7.33
CA ASP A 81 12.91 -18.78 7.39
C ASP A 81 13.40 -19.56 8.63
N ILE A 82 12.66 -19.52 9.75
CA ILE A 82 13.00 -20.25 10.99
C ILE A 82 12.59 -21.73 10.91
N VAL A 83 11.41 -22.04 10.35
CA VAL A 83 10.80 -23.38 10.41
C VAL A 83 11.22 -24.25 9.22
N ALA A 84 11.51 -23.64 8.07
CA ALA A 84 11.96 -24.29 6.85
C ALA A 84 13.19 -23.56 6.31
N PRO A 85 14.32 -23.56 7.05
CA PRO A 85 15.53 -22.87 6.62
C PRO A 85 15.95 -23.43 5.24
N PRO A 86 16.19 -22.58 4.23
CA PRO A 86 16.57 -23.04 2.92
C PRO A 86 17.91 -23.79 2.97
N ASP A 87 18.01 -24.89 2.21
CA ASP A 87 19.20 -25.72 2.10
C ASP A 87 20.35 -24.93 1.42
N GLY A 88 21.04 -24.07 2.18
CA GLY A 88 22.38 -23.58 1.83
C GLY A 88 22.54 -22.16 1.29
N GLU A 89 21.47 -21.43 1.00
CA GLU A 89 21.58 -20.00 0.67
C GLU A 89 20.26 -19.32 1.07
N ILE A 90 20.33 -18.34 1.97
CA ILE A 90 19.20 -17.43 2.17
C ILE A 90 19.12 -16.65 0.86
N ALA A 91 18.34 -17.13 -0.11
CA ALA A 91 17.87 -16.29 -1.19
C ALA A 91 16.64 -15.58 -0.63
N PRO A 92 16.75 -14.32 -0.18
CA PRO A 92 15.58 -13.55 0.23
C PRO A 92 14.56 -13.67 -0.89
N LEU A 93 13.26 -13.85 -0.59
CA LEU A 93 12.23 -13.92 -1.64
C LEU A 93 12.26 -12.71 -2.59
N ALA A 94 12.87 -11.61 -2.15
CA ALA A 94 13.15 -10.42 -2.93
C ALA A 94 14.08 -10.67 -4.15
N ASP A 95 14.98 -11.66 -4.09
CA ASP A 95 15.89 -12.03 -5.18
C ASP A 95 15.21 -12.88 -6.27
N TYR A 96 13.97 -13.34 -6.04
CA TYR A 96 13.17 -14.00 -7.05
C TYR A 96 12.25 -12.98 -7.76
N PRO A 97 12.56 -12.58 -9.02
CA PRO A 97 11.86 -11.48 -9.70
C PRO A 97 10.36 -11.76 -9.90
N GLY A 98 9.96 -13.02 -10.03
CA GLY A 98 8.55 -13.41 -10.14
C GLY A 98 7.76 -13.22 -8.83
N VAL A 99 8.38 -13.48 -7.68
CA VAL A 99 7.74 -13.33 -6.37
C VAL A 99 7.59 -11.85 -6.01
N ALA A 100 8.62 -11.05 -6.27
CA ALA A 100 8.60 -9.60 -6.09
C ALA A 100 7.49 -8.93 -6.91
N ALA A 101 7.29 -9.35 -8.16
CA ALA A 101 6.21 -8.85 -9.00
C ALA A 101 4.83 -9.21 -8.43
N ILE A 102 4.58 -10.50 -8.11
CA ILE A 102 3.30 -10.95 -7.56
C ILE A 102 2.98 -10.22 -6.24
N GLY A 103 3.97 -10.07 -5.36
CA GLY A 103 3.82 -9.36 -4.10
C GLY A 103 3.49 -7.87 -4.31
N THR A 104 4.17 -7.20 -5.23
CA THR A 104 3.94 -5.78 -5.57
C THR A 104 2.51 -5.56 -6.06
N PHE A 105 2.07 -6.35 -7.05
CA PHE A 105 0.70 -6.29 -7.55
C PHE A 105 -0.32 -6.68 -6.47
N GLY A 106 0.01 -7.66 -5.63
CA GLY A 106 -0.82 -8.09 -4.50
C GLY A 106 -1.05 -6.99 -3.48
N LEU A 107 -0.01 -6.26 -3.09
CA LEU A 107 -0.12 -5.14 -2.15
C LEU A 107 -0.96 -3.99 -2.72
N VAL A 108 -0.78 -3.66 -4.01
CA VAL A 108 -1.62 -2.67 -4.70
C VAL A 108 -3.07 -3.15 -4.79
N ALA A 109 -3.31 -4.44 -5.05
CA ALA A 109 -4.65 -5.01 -5.06
C ALA A 109 -5.31 -4.93 -3.68
N VAL A 110 -4.57 -5.23 -2.60
CA VAL A 110 -5.06 -5.08 -1.21
C VAL A 110 -5.45 -3.63 -0.94
N LEU A 111 -4.62 -2.65 -1.32
CA LEU A 111 -4.92 -1.23 -1.17
C LEU A 111 -6.23 -0.87 -1.89
N VAL A 112 -6.35 -1.22 -3.17
CA VAL A 112 -7.53 -0.89 -3.99
C VAL A 112 -8.79 -1.57 -3.44
N ALA A 113 -8.71 -2.84 -3.08
CA ALA A 113 -9.82 -3.59 -2.52
C ALA A 113 -10.26 -3.02 -1.17
N ALA A 114 -9.31 -2.69 -0.29
CA ALA A 114 -9.59 -2.06 0.99
C ALA A 114 -10.28 -0.70 0.80
N TYR A 115 -9.74 0.14 -0.09
CA TYR A 115 -10.32 1.44 -0.40
C TYR A 115 -11.77 1.31 -0.92
N ALA A 116 -12.00 0.43 -1.89
CA ALA A 116 -13.36 0.16 -2.39
C ALA A 116 -14.30 -0.36 -1.30
N ALA A 117 -13.84 -1.22 -0.40
CA ALA A 117 -14.63 -1.73 0.71
C ALA A 117 -15.02 -0.63 1.71
N PHE A 118 -14.09 0.28 2.05
CA PHE A 118 -14.38 1.40 2.93
C PHE A 118 -15.34 2.41 2.29
N LEU A 119 -15.20 2.68 0.99
CA LEU A 119 -16.15 3.53 0.25
C LEU A 119 -17.58 2.97 0.32
N ARG A 120 -17.74 1.66 0.10
CA ARG A 120 -19.05 0.99 0.19
C ARG A 120 -19.65 1.10 1.59
N ARG A 121 -18.87 0.82 2.64
CA ARG A 121 -19.34 0.93 4.03
C ARG A 121 -19.73 2.36 4.40
N SER A 122 -18.97 3.36 3.95
CA SER A 122 -19.32 4.77 4.19
C SER A 122 -20.64 5.14 3.50
N ALA A 123 -20.86 4.68 2.27
CA ALA A 123 -22.10 4.92 1.55
C ALA A 123 -23.32 4.27 2.24
N GLU A 124 -23.19 3.02 2.69
CA GLU A 124 -24.25 2.30 3.42
C GLU A 124 -24.63 3.00 4.73
N ARG A 125 -23.65 3.54 5.46
CA ARG A 125 -23.90 4.30 6.70
C ARG A 125 -24.64 5.62 6.44
N GLY A 126 -24.28 6.34 5.39
CA GLY A 126 -24.94 7.60 5.03
C GLY A 126 -26.39 7.45 4.56
N THR A 127 -26.82 6.24 4.17
CA THR A 127 -28.22 5.95 3.84
C THR A 127 -29.07 5.49 5.02
N ALA A 128 -28.43 5.14 6.14
CA ALA A 128 -29.09 4.65 7.35
C ALA A 128 -29.38 5.77 8.38
N GLU A 129 -28.81 6.95 8.19
CA GLU A 129 -29.06 8.19 8.93
C GLU A 129 -30.16 9.02 8.27
#